data_AF-A0AAV9W3W9-F1
#
_entry.id   AF-A0AAV9W3W9-F1
#
_cell.length_a   1.000
_cell.length_b   1.000
_cell.length_c   1.000
_cell.angle_alpha   90.00
_cell.angle_beta   90.00
_cell.angle_gamma   90.00
#
_symmetry.space_group_name_H-M   'P 1'
#
loop_
_entity.id
_entity.type
_entity.pdbx_description
1 polymer ?
#
loop_
_entity_poly.entity_id
_entity_poly.type
_entity_poly.pdbx_seq_one_letter_code
_entity_poly.pdbx_strand_id
1 'polypeptide(L)'
;MDRASTLQTLLDCLREHGALLTRADVEWAFESEKNVKQIEGFMRRCLGKENLLSLEEREIYEGLKSTDLLSTTAPPMSSRAADDEEVKKELQALEFQNEVLRRDIARLGGLKSEHQAKVKAEKAYQTELVQSREHLQRSYASERDQNAAAIDDLESNFRASLTDLQSAMGKLDFTMSGMSEITRGDDRVLARLQSMISDILLASERDGEEVITAATEYADMLATIEEQIIKTRIDRTFLEYVASSYAPDEGREMEGTPYIDREEFDELIVEVAEVAGMRAKEGLLEPILERLVAEGKGRKGSMAVRCAYILNTLSILDARNREAEAEISNRNNMQYVSGRMQILFDLSMRDFNEAMQSHHRNLVAQAKTYPLSPPQQQPSAMDEKLAYLESKIWRSMGIASLNPEEGLAKAVEGRTGKLQAKEDLYKQLWGTHLKYLQEGEGVVGGLENCAGEGGGASGGRLGAVEERVKGISAEVGQIAVKANARDGAKMAVVNGLKEKEMYGV
;
A
#
# COMPACT_ATOMS: atom_id res chain seq x y z
N MET A 1 112.31 14.69 -2.15
CA MET A 1 110.97 14.65 -2.78
C MET A 1 110.19 13.56 -2.09
N ASP A 2 108.97 13.88 -1.67
CA ASP A 2 108.19 13.02 -0.77
C ASP A 2 107.75 11.74 -1.51
N ARG A 3 108.10 10.56 -0.98
CA ARG A 3 107.86 9.26 -1.66
C ARG A 3 106.38 9.05 -1.96
N ALA A 4 105.52 9.61 -1.12
CA ALA A 4 104.08 9.62 -1.28
C ALA A 4 103.61 10.48 -2.46
N SER A 5 104.21 11.65 -2.70
CA SER A 5 103.78 12.53 -3.79
C SER A 5 104.12 11.95 -5.16
N THR A 6 105.31 11.33 -5.30
CA THR A 6 105.71 10.67 -6.56
C THR A 6 104.89 9.43 -6.88
N LEU A 7 104.45 8.69 -5.85
CA LEU A 7 103.62 7.50 -6.02
C LEU A 7 102.18 7.86 -6.42
N GLN A 8 101.67 8.97 -5.87
CA GLN A 8 100.36 9.50 -6.25
C GLN A 8 100.34 9.93 -7.73
N THR A 9 101.33 10.71 -8.18
CA THR A 9 101.43 11.14 -9.58
C THR A 9 101.56 9.98 -10.56
N LEU A 10 102.25 8.91 -10.17
CA LEU A 10 102.38 7.70 -10.97
C LEU A 10 101.06 6.92 -11.09
N LEU A 11 100.32 6.79 -9.99
CA LEU A 11 99.00 6.14 -10.00
C LEU A 11 98.00 6.93 -10.82
N ASP A 12 98.04 8.26 -10.76
CA ASP A 12 97.16 9.12 -11.54
C ASP A 12 97.47 8.97 -13.04
N CYS A 13 98.75 8.96 -13.44
CA CYS A 13 99.16 8.78 -14.84
C CYS A 13 98.80 7.37 -15.38
N LEU A 14 98.97 6.31 -14.59
CA LEU A 14 98.58 4.95 -15.00
C LEU A 14 97.05 4.77 -15.09
N ARG A 15 96.29 5.48 -14.25
CA ARG A 15 94.84 5.48 -14.29
C ARG A 15 94.30 6.27 -15.49
N GLU A 16 94.94 7.37 -15.86
CA GLU A 16 94.65 8.14 -17.09
C GLU A 16 94.84 7.30 -18.36
N HIS A 17 95.75 6.33 -18.34
CA HIS A 17 95.98 5.41 -19.46
C HIS A 17 95.20 4.08 -19.38
N GLY A 18 94.25 3.96 -18.44
CA GLY A 18 93.29 2.84 -18.38
C GLY A 18 93.84 1.53 -17.79
N ALA A 19 94.95 1.59 -17.04
CA ALA A 19 95.49 0.41 -16.36
C ALA A 19 94.87 0.26 -14.95
N LEU A 20 94.19 -0.87 -14.70
CA LEU A 20 93.52 -1.18 -13.43
C LEU A 20 94.51 -1.74 -12.38
N LEU A 21 95.54 -0.97 -12.02
CA LEU A 21 96.49 -1.35 -10.96
C LEU A 21 96.12 -0.68 -9.63
N THR A 22 96.19 -1.46 -8.55
CA THR A 22 95.86 -1.02 -7.19
C THR A 22 97.10 -0.47 -6.48
N ARG A 23 96.91 0.45 -5.53
CA ARG A 23 98.01 1.08 -4.75
C ARG A 23 98.97 0.06 -4.11
N ALA A 24 98.44 -1.08 -3.66
CA ALA A 24 99.21 -2.16 -3.07
C ALA A 24 100.18 -2.84 -4.05
N ASP A 25 99.81 -2.94 -5.34
CA ASP A 25 100.64 -3.59 -6.38
C ASP A 25 101.85 -2.72 -6.76
N VAL A 26 101.65 -1.40 -6.75
CA VAL A 26 102.70 -0.42 -7.01
C VAL A 26 103.64 -0.31 -5.81
N GLU A 27 103.12 -0.33 -4.58
CA GLU A 27 103.96 -0.32 -3.37
C GLU A 27 104.84 -1.57 -3.26
N TRP A 28 104.33 -2.76 -3.64
CA TRP A 28 105.11 -4.00 -3.72
C TRP A 28 106.24 -3.94 -4.76
N ALA A 29 106.00 -3.33 -5.92
CA ALA A 29 107.02 -3.21 -6.97
C ALA A 29 108.20 -2.29 -6.59
N PHE A 30 107.98 -1.35 -5.66
CA PHE A 30 108.96 -0.36 -5.19
C PHE A 30 109.68 -0.76 -3.87
N GLU A 31 109.46 -1.96 -3.34
CA GLU A 31 110.15 -2.48 -2.14
C GLU A 31 111.57 -2.98 -2.43
N SER A 32 111.88 -3.38 -3.66
CA SER A 32 113.21 -3.88 -4.05
C SER A 32 113.99 -2.84 -4.86
N GLU A 33 115.16 -2.42 -4.37
CA GLU A 33 116.01 -1.38 -4.98
C GLU A 33 116.50 -1.73 -6.40
N LYS A 34 116.56 -3.03 -6.73
CA LYS A 34 116.86 -3.52 -8.10
C LYS A 34 115.71 -3.29 -9.07
N ASN A 35 114.46 -3.37 -8.62
CA ASN A 35 113.28 -3.19 -9.45
C ASN A 35 113.04 -1.71 -9.76
N VAL A 36 113.37 -0.81 -8.82
CA VAL A 36 113.20 0.65 -9.00
C VAL A 36 113.93 1.18 -10.24
N LYS A 37 115.19 0.77 -10.46
CA LYS A 37 115.97 1.21 -11.64
C LYS A 37 115.47 0.62 -12.96
N GLN A 38 114.99 -0.63 -12.94
CA GLN A 38 114.41 -1.25 -14.13
C GLN A 38 113.05 -0.64 -14.47
N ILE A 39 112.25 -0.31 -13.47
CA ILE A 39 110.95 0.36 -13.63
C ILE A 39 111.16 1.81 -14.08
N GLU A 40 112.11 2.58 -13.52
CA GLU A 40 112.45 3.91 -14.04
C GLU A 40 112.95 3.87 -15.49
N GLY A 41 113.77 2.86 -15.84
CA GLY A 41 114.24 2.65 -17.22
C GLY A 41 113.09 2.30 -18.18
N PHE A 42 112.14 1.47 -17.75
CA PHE A 42 110.94 1.13 -18.50
C PHE A 42 109.97 2.31 -18.62
N MET A 43 109.74 3.06 -17.54
CA MET A 43 108.91 4.26 -17.52
C MET A 43 109.46 5.32 -18.48
N ARG A 44 110.78 5.56 -18.49
CA ARG A 44 111.36 6.55 -19.41
C ARG A 44 111.32 6.11 -20.88
N ARG A 45 111.33 4.79 -21.14
CA ARG A 45 111.36 4.23 -22.49
C ARG A 45 109.96 4.00 -23.08
N CYS A 46 108.96 3.68 -22.25
CA CYS A 46 107.59 3.33 -22.67
C CYS A 46 106.52 4.36 -22.27
N LEU A 47 106.76 5.20 -21.25
CA LEU A 47 105.82 6.20 -20.72
C LEU A 47 106.37 7.64 -20.80
N GLY A 48 107.31 7.90 -21.71
CA GLY A 48 107.82 9.25 -21.96
C GLY A 48 106.79 10.12 -22.69
N LYS A 49 106.82 11.44 -22.45
CA LYS A 49 105.93 12.45 -23.07
C LYS A 49 105.93 12.43 -24.60
N GLU A 50 106.98 11.88 -25.20
CA GLU A 50 107.18 11.72 -26.64
C GLU A 50 106.45 10.49 -27.23
N ASN A 51 106.03 9.52 -26.40
CA ASN A 51 105.54 8.20 -26.82
C ASN A 51 104.11 7.87 -26.33
N LEU A 52 103.44 8.78 -25.62
CA LEU A 52 102.07 8.61 -25.14
C LEU A 52 101.14 9.59 -25.87
N LEU A 53 100.17 9.04 -26.59
CA LEU A 53 99.04 9.82 -27.11
C LEU A 53 98.20 10.31 -25.92
N SER A 54 97.86 11.60 -25.92
CA SER A 54 96.91 12.16 -24.96
C SER A 54 95.52 11.54 -25.14
N LEU A 55 94.64 11.67 -24.15
CA LEU A 55 93.29 11.11 -24.19
C LEU A 55 92.47 11.69 -25.36
N GLU A 56 92.68 12.98 -25.66
CA GLU A 56 92.12 13.65 -26.84
C GLU A 56 92.71 13.10 -28.15
N GLU A 57 94.02 12.88 -28.21
CA GLU A 57 94.68 12.34 -29.42
C GLU A 57 94.32 10.88 -29.69
N ARG A 58 94.04 10.09 -28.64
CA ARG A 58 93.55 8.72 -28.76
C ARG A 58 92.12 8.67 -29.28
N GLU A 59 91.23 9.53 -28.80
CA GLU A 59 89.88 9.65 -29.35
C GLU A 59 89.91 10.07 -30.82
N ILE A 60 90.80 10.99 -31.19
CA ILE A 60 91.01 11.38 -32.59
C ILE A 60 91.52 10.19 -33.41
N TYR A 61 92.48 9.41 -32.89
CA TYR A 61 93.02 8.25 -33.61
C TYR A 61 91.99 7.12 -33.77
N GLU A 62 91.21 6.80 -32.74
CA GLU A 62 90.11 5.82 -32.86
C GLU A 62 88.99 6.32 -33.76
N GLY A 63 88.65 7.61 -33.70
CA GLY A 63 87.74 8.26 -34.64
C GLY A 63 88.19 8.06 -36.08
N LEU A 64 89.44 8.41 -36.40
CA LEU A 64 90.04 8.26 -37.73
C LEU A 64 90.14 6.80 -38.20
N LYS A 65 90.33 5.85 -37.27
CA LYS A 65 90.40 4.41 -37.56
C LYS A 65 89.01 3.83 -37.86
N SER A 66 87.97 4.32 -37.18
CA SER A 66 86.58 3.89 -37.41
C SER A 66 86.02 4.39 -38.75
N THR A 67 86.54 5.52 -39.26
CA THR A 67 86.15 6.12 -40.53
C THR A 67 87.02 5.74 -41.74
N ASP A 68 87.92 4.76 -41.60
CA ASP A 68 88.82 4.25 -42.68
C ASP A 68 89.70 5.32 -43.37
N LEU A 69 89.94 6.46 -42.70
CA LEU A 69 90.75 7.57 -43.20
C LEU A 69 92.26 7.39 -42.94
N LEU A 70 92.64 6.37 -42.16
CA LEU A 70 94.03 5.99 -41.86
C LEU A 70 94.64 5.02 -42.88
N SER A 71 93.92 4.70 -43.96
CA SER A 71 94.45 4.01 -45.13
C SER A 71 95.63 4.82 -45.70
N THR A 72 96.84 4.26 -45.55
CA THR A 72 98.14 4.79 -46.02
C THR A 72 98.27 4.81 -47.55
N THR A 73 97.17 5.06 -48.24
CA THR A 73 97.03 5.17 -49.70
C THR A 73 96.11 6.32 -50.13
N ALA A 74 95.79 7.25 -49.23
CA ALA A 74 95.29 8.56 -49.64
C ALA A 74 96.50 9.48 -49.94
N PRO A 75 96.67 9.99 -51.17
CA PRO A 75 97.64 11.05 -51.42
C PRO A 75 97.32 12.24 -50.50
N PRO A 76 98.32 13.03 -50.07
CA PRO A 76 98.06 14.22 -49.27
C PRO A 76 96.99 15.04 -49.98
N MET A 77 95.97 15.51 -49.24
CA MET A 77 94.97 16.45 -49.77
C MET A 77 95.71 17.47 -50.61
N SER A 78 95.52 17.35 -51.92
CA SER A 78 96.26 18.13 -52.89
C SER A 78 95.96 19.58 -52.54
N SER A 79 96.96 20.34 -52.12
CA SER A 79 96.89 21.79 -52.04
C SER A 79 96.87 22.40 -53.44
N ARG A 80 96.17 21.75 -54.37
CA ARG A 80 95.81 22.29 -55.65
C ARG A 80 94.65 23.22 -55.36
N ALA A 81 94.81 24.50 -55.70
CA ALA A 81 93.69 25.42 -55.73
C ALA A 81 92.54 24.72 -56.46
N ALA A 82 91.40 24.58 -55.77
CA ALA A 82 90.22 23.96 -56.35
C ALA A 82 89.94 24.63 -57.71
N ASP A 83 89.78 23.83 -58.77
CA ASP A 83 89.38 24.37 -60.07
C ASP A 83 88.02 25.06 -59.87
N ASP A 84 87.82 26.26 -60.44
CA ASP A 84 86.62 27.08 -60.21
C ASP A 84 85.30 26.32 -60.50
N GLU A 85 85.34 25.31 -61.38
CA GLU A 85 84.20 24.44 -61.68
C GLU A 85 83.87 23.44 -60.56
N GLU A 86 84.86 22.98 -59.78
CA GLU A 86 84.63 22.08 -58.63
C GLU A 86 84.02 22.86 -57.47
N VAL A 87 84.52 24.07 -57.21
CA VAL A 87 83.91 25.01 -56.24
C VAL A 87 82.47 25.32 -56.63
N LYS A 88 82.21 25.60 -57.90
CA LYS A 88 80.86 25.88 -58.40
C LYS A 88 79.91 24.70 -58.26
N LYS A 89 80.39 23.47 -58.50
CA LYS A 89 79.60 22.25 -58.33
C LYS A 89 79.27 21.98 -56.86
N GLU A 90 80.22 22.19 -55.94
CA GLU A 90 79.96 22.10 -54.51
C GLU A 90 78.99 23.18 -54.03
N LEU A 91 79.11 24.41 -54.55
CA LEU A 91 78.21 25.50 -54.24
C LEU A 91 76.77 25.19 -54.70
N GLN A 92 76.60 24.62 -55.89
CA GLN A 92 75.30 24.14 -56.37
C GLN A 92 74.75 22.97 -55.54
N ALA A 93 75.60 22.04 -55.09
CA ALA A 93 75.20 20.95 -54.22
C ALA A 93 74.75 21.46 -52.83
N LEU A 94 75.46 22.45 -52.28
CA LEU A 94 75.11 23.10 -51.01
C LEU A 94 73.84 23.94 -51.12
N GLU A 95 73.62 24.62 -52.26
CA GLU A 95 72.36 25.33 -52.53
C GLU A 95 71.19 24.35 -52.63
N PHE A 96 71.34 23.24 -53.36
CA PHE A 96 70.33 22.19 -53.44
C PHE A 96 70.03 21.59 -52.07
N GLN A 97 71.05 21.31 -51.25
CA GLN A 97 70.87 20.79 -49.90
C GLN A 97 70.18 21.82 -48.98
N ASN A 98 70.49 23.11 -49.11
CA ASN A 98 69.78 24.17 -48.39
C ASN A 98 68.32 24.27 -48.81
N GLU A 99 67.99 24.11 -50.08
CA GLU A 99 66.59 24.07 -50.54
C GLU A 99 65.84 22.87 -49.97
N VAL A 100 66.46 21.68 -49.97
CA VAL A 100 65.86 20.47 -49.38
C VAL A 100 65.63 20.68 -47.89
N LEU A 101 66.62 21.19 -47.14
CA LEU A 101 66.48 21.50 -45.72
C LEU A 101 65.37 22.53 -45.45
N ARG A 102 65.25 23.58 -46.27
CA ARG A 102 64.17 24.55 -46.16
C ARG A 102 62.80 23.91 -46.36
N ARG A 103 62.66 23.00 -47.35
CA ARG A 103 61.41 22.24 -47.56
C ARG A 103 61.10 21.32 -46.37
N ASP A 104 62.10 20.64 -45.83
CA ASP A 104 61.92 19.75 -44.68
C ASP A 104 61.56 20.51 -43.40
N ILE A 105 62.17 21.67 -43.16
CA ILE A 105 61.81 22.56 -42.05
C ILE A 105 60.35 23.03 -42.18
N ALA A 106 59.93 23.43 -43.38
CA ALA A 106 58.54 23.83 -43.62
C ALA A 106 57.56 22.67 -43.40
N ARG A 107 57.90 21.46 -43.88
CA ARG A 107 57.09 20.25 -43.69
C ARG A 107 56.95 19.87 -42.21
N LEU A 108 58.06 19.89 -41.46
CA LEU A 108 58.06 19.62 -40.02
C LEU A 108 57.29 20.70 -39.24
N GLY A 109 57.35 21.96 -39.68
CA GLY A 109 56.51 23.03 -39.14
C GLY A 109 55.01 22.75 -39.31
N GLY A 110 54.60 22.31 -40.50
CA GLY A 110 53.21 21.89 -40.77
C GLY A 110 52.78 20.71 -39.89
N LEU A 111 53.61 19.67 -39.80
CA LEU A 111 53.31 18.46 -39.04
C LEU A 111 53.23 18.74 -37.52
N LYS A 112 54.07 19.64 -37.01
CA LYS A 112 54.01 20.12 -35.62
C LYS A 112 52.69 20.86 -35.35
N SER A 113 52.27 21.74 -36.25
CA SER A 113 51.00 22.47 -36.13
C SER A 113 49.80 21.51 -36.13
N GLU A 114 49.79 20.54 -37.04
CA GLU A 114 48.72 19.53 -37.11
C GLU A 114 48.67 18.66 -35.85
N HIS A 115 49.83 18.21 -35.36
CA HIS A 115 49.90 17.44 -34.11
C HIS A 115 49.41 18.25 -32.91
N GLN A 116 49.78 19.53 -32.82
CA GLN A 116 49.27 20.41 -31.76
C GLN A 116 47.74 20.60 -31.85
N ALA A 117 47.17 20.70 -33.04
CA ALA A 117 45.73 20.78 -33.23
C ALA A 117 45.02 19.48 -32.79
N LYS A 118 45.56 18.31 -33.16
CA LYS A 118 45.05 17.00 -32.74
C LYS A 118 45.08 16.82 -31.23
N VAL A 119 46.19 17.14 -30.58
CA VAL A 119 46.31 17.05 -29.10
C VAL A 119 45.33 18.00 -28.40
N LYS A 120 45.06 19.18 -28.95
CA LYS A 120 44.05 20.09 -28.39
C LYS A 120 42.63 19.51 -28.51
N ALA A 121 42.29 18.93 -29.67
CA ALA A 121 40.99 18.31 -29.89
C ALA A 121 40.77 17.09 -28.99
N GLU A 122 41.78 16.23 -28.84
CA GLU A 122 41.72 15.05 -27.97
C GLU A 122 41.55 15.45 -26.49
N LYS A 123 42.28 16.48 -26.03
CA LYS A 123 42.11 17.02 -24.67
C LYS A 123 40.70 17.57 -24.45
N ALA A 124 40.15 18.31 -25.42
CA ALA A 124 38.79 18.84 -25.33
C ALA A 124 37.74 17.71 -25.26
N TYR A 125 37.89 16.69 -26.10
CA TYR A 125 37.02 15.51 -26.08
C TYR A 125 37.08 14.75 -24.76
N GLN A 126 38.28 14.52 -24.20
CA GLN A 126 38.43 13.87 -22.90
C GLN A 126 37.78 14.68 -21.77
N THR A 127 37.91 16.01 -21.79
CA THR A 127 37.22 16.85 -20.79
C THR A 127 35.70 16.80 -20.91
N GLU A 128 35.17 16.77 -22.14
CA GLU A 128 33.73 16.65 -22.39
C GLU A 128 33.19 15.29 -21.93
N LEU A 129 33.93 14.20 -22.19
CA LEU A 129 33.57 12.85 -21.76
C LEU A 129 33.49 12.75 -20.23
N VAL A 130 34.47 13.33 -19.51
CA VAL A 130 34.48 13.35 -18.05
C VAL A 130 33.30 14.15 -17.51
N GLN A 131 33.01 15.33 -18.08
CA GLN A 131 31.86 16.15 -17.68
C GLN A 131 30.52 15.45 -17.92
N SER A 132 30.36 14.79 -19.08
CA SER A 132 29.17 14.01 -19.40
C SER A 132 28.97 12.86 -18.41
N ARG A 133 30.03 12.12 -18.09
CA ARG A 133 29.99 11.03 -17.11
C ARG A 133 29.62 11.52 -15.71
N GLU A 134 30.20 12.63 -15.27
CA GLU A 134 29.85 13.24 -13.99
C GLU A 134 28.39 13.70 -13.95
N HIS A 135 27.91 14.33 -15.02
CA HIS A 135 26.53 14.79 -15.09
C HIS A 135 25.55 13.62 -15.01
N LEU A 136 25.85 12.54 -15.74
CA LEU A 136 25.07 11.30 -15.72
C LEU A 136 25.08 10.64 -14.33
N GLN A 137 26.23 10.60 -13.67
CA GLN A 137 26.34 10.06 -12.31
C GLN A 137 25.51 10.88 -11.30
N ARG A 138 25.51 12.21 -11.41
CA ARG A 138 24.67 13.08 -10.57
C ARG A 138 23.18 12.87 -10.85
N SER A 139 22.80 12.70 -12.12
CA SER A 139 21.42 12.39 -12.50
C SER A 139 20.94 11.08 -11.86
N TYR A 140 21.76 10.02 -11.94
CA TYR A 140 21.42 8.74 -11.31
C TYR A 140 21.34 8.80 -9.79
N ALA A 141 22.22 9.56 -9.15
CA ALA A 141 22.15 9.77 -7.71
C ALA A 141 20.83 10.48 -7.32
N SER A 142 20.47 11.54 -8.05
CA SER A 142 19.21 12.26 -7.83
C SER A 142 17.99 11.37 -8.05
N GLU A 143 17.96 10.56 -9.11
CA GLU A 143 16.85 9.65 -9.39
C GLU A 143 16.71 8.57 -8.32
N ARG A 144 17.85 8.04 -7.83
CA ARG A 144 17.87 7.09 -6.72
C ARG A 144 17.31 7.70 -5.44
N ASP A 145 17.71 8.93 -5.11
CA ASP A 145 17.23 9.62 -3.91
C ASP A 145 15.73 9.94 -4.01
N GLN A 146 15.26 10.35 -5.19
CA GLN A 146 13.83 10.54 -5.46
C GLN A 146 13.02 9.24 -5.32
N ASN A 147 13.52 8.13 -5.88
CA ASN A 147 12.88 6.83 -5.73
C ASN A 147 12.88 6.34 -4.27
N ALA A 148 13.98 6.57 -3.53
CA ALA A 148 14.04 6.23 -2.10
C ALA A 148 12.98 7.02 -1.30
N ALA A 149 12.87 8.32 -1.54
CA ALA A 149 11.85 9.15 -0.90
C ALA A 149 10.43 8.70 -1.26
N ALA A 150 10.16 8.36 -2.53
CA ALA A 150 8.86 7.85 -2.95
C ALA A 150 8.51 6.50 -2.31
N ILE A 151 9.50 5.63 -2.09
CA ILE A 151 9.33 4.36 -1.37
C ILE A 151 8.99 4.62 0.10
N ASP A 152 9.72 5.51 0.76
CA ASP A 152 9.47 5.87 2.16
C ASP A 152 8.07 6.50 2.36
N ASP A 153 7.64 7.35 1.44
CA ASP A 153 6.29 7.92 1.43
C ASP A 153 5.21 6.85 1.26
N LEU A 154 5.42 5.90 0.33
CA LEU A 154 4.52 4.77 0.16
C LEU A 154 4.47 3.88 1.41
N GLU A 155 5.62 3.58 2.02
CA GLU A 155 5.70 2.77 3.25
C GLU A 155 4.97 3.47 4.41
N SER A 156 5.16 4.79 4.56
CA SER A 156 4.46 5.62 5.54
C SER A 156 2.95 5.56 5.33
N ASN A 157 2.48 5.75 4.09
CA ASN A 157 1.06 5.70 3.74
C ASN A 157 0.46 4.30 3.99
N PHE A 158 1.19 3.24 3.68
CA PHE A 158 0.76 1.87 3.96
C PHE A 158 0.67 1.61 5.46
N ARG A 159 1.63 2.08 6.27
CA ARG A 159 1.59 1.96 7.73
C ARG A 159 0.42 2.73 8.34
N ALA A 160 0.18 3.96 7.88
CA ALA A 160 -0.97 4.75 8.31
C ALA A 160 -2.29 4.01 8.00
N SER A 161 -2.43 3.54 6.76
CA SER A 161 -3.62 2.77 6.32
C SER A 161 -3.81 1.48 7.11
N LEU A 162 -2.73 0.76 7.43
CA LEU A 162 -2.77 -0.44 8.28
C LEU A 162 -3.22 -0.11 9.71
N THR A 163 -2.74 1.00 10.27
CA THR A 163 -3.10 1.45 11.61
C THR A 163 -4.58 1.83 11.66
N ASP A 164 -5.07 2.53 10.64
CA ASP A 164 -6.48 2.87 10.49
C ASP A 164 -7.35 1.62 10.38
N LEU A 165 -6.95 0.64 9.56
CA LEU A 165 -7.64 -0.65 9.43
C LEU A 165 -7.66 -1.43 10.75
N GLN A 166 -6.55 -1.49 11.47
CA GLN A 166 -6.49 -2.13 12.79
C GLN A 166 -7.38 -1.42 13.81
N SER A 167 -7.42 -0.08 13.79
CA SER A 167 -8.31 0.69 14.66
C SER A 167 -9.79 0.45 14.33
N ALA A 168 -10.14 0.36 13.05
CA ALA A 168 -11.48 0.04 12.59
C ALA A 168 -11.88 -1.38 13.00
N MET A 169 -10.95 -2.34 12.93
CA MET A 169 -11.17 -3.72 13.37
C MET A 169 -11.35 -3.80 14.90
N GLY A 170 -10.58 -3.05 15.69
CA GLY A 170 -10.77 -2.95 17.14
C GLY A 170 -12.12 -2.34 17.53
N LYS A 171 -12.58 -1.31 16.80
CA LYS A 171 -13.93 -0.75 16.96
C LYS A 171 -15.00 -1.79 16.64
N LEU A 172 -14.80 -2.60 15.60
CA LEU A 172 -15.72 -3.65 15.16
C LEU A 172 -15.90 -4.78 16.21
N ASP A 173 -14.84 -5.13 16.92
CA ASP A 173 -14.91 -6.13 18.00
C ASP A 173 -15.64 -5.58 19.23
N PHE A 174 -15.44 -4.29 19.53
CA PHE A 174 -16.20 -3.58 20.55
C PHE A 174 -17.70 -3.51 20.21
N THR A 175 -18.07 -3.18 18.95
CA THR A 175 -19.48 -3.17 18.55
C THR A 175 -20.11 -4.56 18.57
N MET A 176 -19.36 -5.63 18.29
CA MET A 176 -19.85 -7.01 18.41
C MET A 176 -20.21 -7.38 19.86
N SER A 177 -19.36 -7.00 20.82
CA SER A 177 -19.66 -7.22 22.23
C SER A 177 -20.88 -6.40 22.67
N GLY A 178 -20.97 -5.13 22.27
CA GLY A 178 -22.12 -4.28 22.54
C GLY A 178 -23.42 -4.81 21.92
N MET A 179 -23.36 -5.30 20.68
CA MET A 179 -24.52 -5.86 19.98
C MET A 179 -24.99 -7.18 20.61
N SER A 180 -24.07 -8.01 21.13
CA SER A 180 -24.41 -9.21 21.91
C SER A 180 -25.11 -8.89 23.23
N GLU A 181 -24.68 -7.84 23.93
CA GLU A 181 -25.37 -7.38 25.15
C GLU A 181 -26.75 -6.80 24.84
N ILE A 182 -26.86 -6.05 23.74
CA ILE A 182 -28.12 -5.48 23.25
C ILE A 182 -29.13 -6.59 22.91
N THR A 183 -28.74 -7.59 22.11
CA THR A 183 -29.64 -8.71 21.75
C THR A 183 -30.08 -9.50 22.97
N ARG A 184 -29.17 -9.73 23.93
CA ARG A 184 -29.53 -10.36 25.21
C ARG A 184 -30.50 -9.49 26.03
N GLY A 185 -30.39 -8.17 25.95
CA GLY A 185 -31.33 -7.23 26.53
C GLY A 185 -32.72 -7.35 25.87
N ASP A 186 -32.74 -7.42 24.55
CA ASP A 186 -33.97 -7.56 23.76
C ASP A 186 -34.67 -8.90 24.03
N ASP A 187 -33.93 -10.01 24.17
CA ASP A 187 -34.48 -11.32 24.58
C ASP A 187 -35.20 -11.26 25.93
N ARG A 188 -34.65 -10.50 26.90
CA ARG A 188 -35.31 -10.29 28.20
C ARG A 188 -36.60 -9.48 28.07
N VAL A 189 -36.63 -8.51 27.16
CA VAL A 189 -37.83 -7.71 26.88
C VAL A 189 -38.88 -8.58 26.21
N LEU A 190 -38.50 -9.39 25.21
CA LEU A 190 -39.39 -10.34 24.54
C LEU A 190 -39.98 -11.35 25.51
N ALA A 191 -39.19 -11.89 26.44
CA ALA A 191 -39.69 -12.79 27.48
C ALA A 191 -40.74 -12.12 28.38
N ARG A 192 -40.55 -10.84 28.73
CA ARG A 192 -41.53 -10.05 29.50
C ARG A 192 -42.79 -9.77 28.69
N LEU A 193 -42.65 -9.46 27.40
CA LEU A 193 -43.79 -9.25 26.49
C LEU A 193 -44.61 -10.52 26.34
N GLN A 194 -43.96 -11.67 26.19
CA GLN A 194 -44.62 -12.97 26.12
C GLN A 194 -45.45 -13.24 27.37
N SER A 195 -44.90 -12.98 28.56
CA SER A 195 -45.66 -13.08 29.82
C SER A 195 -46.88 -12.17 29.84
N MET A 196 -46.74 -10.91 29.40
CA MET A 196 -47.87 -9.98 29.34
C MET A 196 -48.95 -10.41 28.33
N ILE A 197 -48.55 -10.98 27.19
CA ILE A 197 -49.49 -11.53 26.20
C ILE A 197 -50.24 -12.73 26.80
N SER A 198 -49.55 -13.63 27.51
CA SER A 198 -50.20 -14.74 28.21
C SER A 198 -51.21 -14.26 29.26
N ASP A 199 -50.87 -13.22 30.03
CA ASP A 199 -51.81 -12.61 31.00
C ASP A 199 -53.04 -11.99 30.32
N ILE A 200 -52.86 -11.38 29.14
CA ILE A 200 -53.94 -10.81 28.33
C ILE A 200 -54.86 -11.91 27.80
N LEU A 201 -54.30 -13.01 27.29
CA LEU A 201 -55.06 -14.14 26.77
C LEU A 201 -55.91 -14.79 27.88
N LEU A 202 -55.30 -15.06 29.04
CA LEU A 202 -56.00 -15.59 30.22
C LEU A 202 -57.07 -14.62 30.75
N ALA A 203 -56.83 -13.31 30.64
CA ALA A 203 -57.81 -12.31 31.02
C ALA A 203 -58.98 -12.19 30.02
N SER A 204 -58.84 -12.67 28.78
CA SER A 204 -59.88 -12.64 27.76
C SER A 204 -60.85 -13.83 27.85
N GLU A 205 -60.46 -14.94 28.48
CA GLU A 205 -61.27 -16.18 28.57
C GLU A 205 -62.38 -16.13 29.62
N ARG A 206 -62.38 -15.16 30.54
CA ARG A 206 -63.51 -14.95 31.45
C ARG A 206 -64.60 -14.17 30.72
N ASP A 207 -65.49 -14.92 30.07
CA ASP A 207 -66.63 -14.33 29.38
C ASP A 207 -67.60 -13.73 30.41
N GLY A 208 -67.82 -12.41 30.29
CA GLY A 208 -68.79 -11.72 31.16
C GLY A 208 -70.22 -12.18 30.88
N GLU A 209 -70.47 -12.74 29.69
CA GLU A 209 -71.79 -13.17 29.24
C GLU A 209 -72.32 -14.35 30.06
N GLU A 210 -71.47 -15.35 30.39
CA GLU A 210 -71.84 -16.48 31.25
C GLU A 210 -72.23 -16.05 32.68
N VAL A 211 -71.52 -15.04 33.21
CA VAL A 211 -71.78 -14.50 34.56
C VAL A 211 -73.09 -13.70 34.56
N ILE A 212 -73.39 -12.98 33.47
CA ILE A 212 -74.66 -12.25 33.32
C ILE A 212 -75.83 -13.23 33.25
N THR A 213 -75.72 -14.30 32.45
CA THR A 213 -76.79 -15.32 32.35
C THR A 213 -77.04 -16.02 33.69
N ALA A 214 -75.98 -16.40 34.41
CA ALA A 214 -76.13 -17.00 35.74
C ALA A 214 -76.75 -16.02 36.75
N ALA A 215 -76.34 -14.74 36.72
CA ALA A 215 -76.91 -13.72 37.60
C ALA A 215 -78.40 -13.46 37.31
N THR A 216 -78.82 -13.49 36.05
CA THR A 216 -80.25 -13.39 35.69
C THR A 216 -81.05 -14.58 36.18
N GLU A 217 -80.53 -15.81 36.02
CA GLU A 217 -81.20 -17.02 36.51
C GLU A 217 -81.35 -17.01 38.05
N TYR A 218 -80.32 -16.57 38.78
CA TYR A 218 -80.39 -16.45 40.24
C TYR A 218 -81.33 -15.33 40.70
N ALA A 219 -81.40 -14.21 39.98
CA ALA A 219 -82.34 -13.13 40.27
C ALA A 219 -83.79 -13.60 40.07
N ASP A 220 -84.08 -14.32 38.99
CA ASP A 220 -85.41 -14.89 38.74
C ASP A 220 -85.76 -15.94 39.81
N MET A 221 -84.81 -16.81 40.19
CA MET A 221 -85.03 -17.78 41.26
C MET A 221 -85.29 -17.09 42.60
N LEU A 222 -84.55 -16.02 42.93
CA LEU A 222 -84.77 -15.23 44.14
C LEU A 222 -86.16 -14.58 44.14
N ALA A 223 -86.60 -14.03 43.00
CA ALA A 223 -87.94 -13.46 42.85
C ALA A 223 -89.04 -14.49 43.17
N THR A 224 -88.92 -15.71 42.63
CA THR A 224 -89.90 -16.78 42.90
C THR A 224 -89.93 -17.20 44.37
N ILE A 225 -88.78 -17.27 45.03
CA ILE A 225 -88.70 -17.63 46.45
C ILE A 225 -89.26 -16.51 47.32
N GLU A 226 -88.92 -15.24 47.02
CA GLU A 226 -89.47 -14.09 47.74
C GLU A 226 -90.98 -13.98 47.58
N GLU A 227 -91.49 -14.17 46.35
CA GLU A 227 -92.93 -14.23 46.07
C GLU A 227 -93.62 -15.30 46.94
N GLN A 228 -93.07 -16.53 46.97
CA GLN A 228 -93.62 -17.61 47.78
C GLN A 228 -93.57 -17.29 49.28
N ILE A 229 -92.49 -16.70 49.78
CA ILE A 229 -92.38 -16.29 51.19
C ILE A 229 -93.42 -15.23 51.52
N ILE A 230 -93.60 -14.23 50.66
CA ILE A 230 -94.57 -13.15 50.88
C ILE A 230 -95.99 -13.71 50.82
N LYS A 231 -96.34 -14.52 49.81
CA LYS A 231 -97.65 -15.18 49.72
C LYS A 231 -97.96 -16.05 50.94
N THR A 232 -97.00 -16.88 51.36
CA THR A 232 -97.17 -17.73 52.55
C THR A 232 -97.34 -16.90 53.82
N ARG A 233 -96.67 -15.75 53.93
CA ARG A 233 -96.86 -14.81 55.05
C ARG A 233 -98.24 -14.16 55.01
N ILE A 234 -98.68 -13.69 53.84
CA ILE A 234 -100.01 -13.10 53.65
C ILE A 234 -101.09 -14.12 54.00
N ASP A 235 -101.01 -15.33 53.45
CA ASP A 235 -101.93 -16.44 53.74
C ASP A 235 -101.97 -16.76 55.23
N ARG A 236 -100.80 -16.85 55.87
CA ARG A 236 -100.70 -17.10 57.31
C ARG A 236 -101.35 -15.97 58.10
N THR A 237 -101.07 -14.71 57.80
CA THR A 237 -101.66 -13.56 58.50
C THR A 237 -103.16 -13.48 58.28
N PHE A 238 -103.64 -13.80 57.07
CA PHE A 238 -105.06 -13.87 56.76
C PHE A 238 -105.75 -15.00 57.55
N LEU A 239 -105.17 -16.19 57.59
CA LEU A 239 -105.68 -17.32 58.36
C LEU A 239 -105.64 -17.06 59.88
N GLU A 240 -104.57 -16.44 60.40
CA GLU A 240 -104.47 -16.02 61.80
C GLU A 240 -105.53 -14.96 62.14
N TYR A 241 -105.76 -14.00 61.24
CA TYR A 241 -106.80 -12.98 61.38
C TYR A 241 -108.20 -13.59 61.39
N VAL A 242 -108.51 -14.44 60.41
CA VAL A 242 -109.79 -15.18 60.36
C VAL A 242 -109.96 -16.02 61.62
N ALA A 243 -108.96 -16.81 62.03
CA ALA A 243 -109.05 -17.63 63.25
C ALA A 243 -109.27 -16.78 64.52
N SER A 244 -108.64 -15.61 64.61
CA SER A 244 -108.81 -14.68 65.75
C SER A 244 -110.19 -14.01 65.78
N SER A 245 -110.83 -13.79 64.62
CA SER A 245 -112.18 -13.25 64.52
C SER A 245 -113.29 -14.25 64.90
N TYR A 246 -112.98 -15.56 64.91
CA TYR A 246 -113.90 -16.63 65.30
C TYR A 246 -113.70 -17.12 66.75
N ALA A 247 -112.75 -16.56 67.50
CA ALA A 247 -112.62 -16.86 68.93
C ALA A 247 -113.76 -16.18 69.71
N PRO A 248 -114.55 -16.91 70.52
CA PRO A 248 -115.59 -16.32 71.34
C PRO A 248 -114.92 -15.64 72.55
N ASP A 249 -114.45 -14.41 72.38
CA ASP A 249 -114.11 -13.57 73.53
C ASP A 249 -115.35 -12.77 73.93
N GLU A 250 -115.79 -13.03 75.15
CA GLU A 250 -116.92 -12.37 75.77
C GLU A 250 -116.65 -10.87 75.89
N GLY A 251 -117.34 -10.05 75.08
CA GLY A 251 -117.59 -8.66 75.44
C GLY A 251 -116.71 -7.56 74.82
N ARG A 252 -116.39 -7.63 73.53
CA ARG A 252 -116.10 -6.41 72.76
C ARG A 252 -116.94 -6.34 71.49
N GLU A 253 -117.89 -5.41 71.48
CA GLU A 253 -118.49 -4.88 70.26
C GLU A 253 -117.37 -4.28 69.39
N MET A 254 -116.83 -5.06 68.44
CA MET A 254 -116.17 -4.48 67.28
C MET A 254 -117.26 -4.06 66.30
N GLU A 255 -117.61 -2.79 66.38
CA GLU A 255 -118.32 -2.04 65.35
C GLU A 255 -117.46 -2.06 64.07
N GLY A 256 -117.95 -2.74 63.04
CA GLY A 256 -117.27 -2.91 61.75
C GLY A 256 -116.88 -4.36 61.49
N THR A 257 -117.78 -5.11 60.85
CA THR A 257 -117.40 -6.36 60.17
C THR A 257 -116.20 -6.09 59.26
N PRO A 258 -115.11 -6.86 59.33
CA PRO A 258 -113.98 -6.65 58.45
C PRO A 258 -114.37 -7.15 57.05
N TYR A 259 -114.75 -6.20 56.21
CA TYR A 259 -114.93 -6.43 54.79
C TYR A 259 -113.55 -6.39 54.14
N ILE A 260 -112.96 -7.57 53.94
CA ILE A 260 -111.84 -7.71 53.00
C ILE A 260 -112.48 -7.93 51.65
N ASP A 261 -112.30 -6.96 50.74
CA ASP A 261 -112.71 -7.12 49.36
C ASP A 261 -111.84 -8.21 48.73
N ARG A 262 -112.49 -9.24 48.19
CA ARG A 262 -111.79 -10.38 47.59
C ARG A 262 -111.06 -9.95 46.32
N GLU A 263 -111.62 -8.98 45.60
CA GLU A 263 -111.02 -8.47 44.37
C GLU A 263 -109.71 -7.74 44.67
N GLU A 264 -109.70 -6.86 45.69
CA GLU A 264 -108.48 -6.17 46.13
C GLU A 264 -107.42 -7.13 46.70
N PHE A 265 -107.83 -8.20 47.37
CA PHE A 265 -106.91 -9.22 47.90
C PHE A 265 -106.29 -10.07 46.79
N ASP A 266 -107.07 -10.46 45.79
CA ASP A 266 -106.58 -11.20 44.63
C ASP A 266 -105.65 -10.31 43.77
N GLU A 267 -105.95 -9.02 43.64
CA GLU A 267 -105.06 -8.03 43.01
C GLU A 267 -103.73 -7.89 43.78
N LEU A 268 -103.77 -7.81 45.12
CA LEU A 268 -102.57 -7.74 45.96
C LEU A 268 -101.68 -8.98 45.78
N ILE A 269 -102.27 -10.18 45.68
CA ILE A 269 -101.51 -11.43 45.46
C ILE A 269 -100.80 -11.44 44.10
N VAL A 270 -101.37 -10.79 43.07
CA VAL A 270 -100.74 -10.63 41.76
C VAL A 270 -99.61 -9.61 41.83
N GLU A 271 -99.83 -8.47 42.48
CA GLU A 271 -98.82 -7.42 42.65
C GLU A 271 -97.60 -7.89 43.45
N VAL A 272 -97.76 -8.83 44.39
CA VAL A 272 -96.65 -9.44 45.14
C VAL A 272 -95.60 -10.06 44.23
N ALA A 273 -96.00 -10.67 43.11
CA ALA A 273 -95.06 -11.23 42.14
C ALA A 273 -94.24 -10.15 41.43
N GLU A 274 -94.87 -9.02 41.09
CA GLU A 274 -94.21 -7.88 40.46
C GLU A 274 -93.23 -7.20 41.42
N VAL A 275 -93.62 -7.00 42.68
CA VAL A 275 -92.76 -6.38 43.72
C VAL A 275 -91.59 -7.28 44.08
N ALA A 276 -91.78 -8.60 44.21
CA ALA A 276 -90.70 -9.55 44.44
C ALA A 276 -89.72 -9.59 43.26
N GLY A 277 -90.24 -9.56 42.03
CA GLY A 277 -89.43 -9.45 40.82
C GLY A 277 -88.60 -8.16 40.74
N MET A 278 -89.20 -7.02 41.11
CA MET A 278 -88.51 -5.73 41.15
C MET A 278 -87.40 -5.73 42.20
N ARG A 279 -87.69 -6.23 43.41
CA ARG A 279 -86.72 -6.32 44.50
C ARG A 279 -85.54 -7.24 44.18
N ALA A 280 -85.78 -8.37 43.53
CA ALA A 280 -84.69 -9.27 43.12
C ALA A 280 -83.80 -8.64 42.04
N LYS A 281 -84.40 -7.87 41.12
CA LYS A 281 -83.66 -7.14 40.08
C LYS A 281 -82.83 -6.00 40.67
N GLU A 282 -83.42 -5.13 41.49
CA GLU A 282 -82.72 -3.99 42.11
C GLU A 282 -81.71 -4.45 43.18
N GLY A 283 -82.03 -5.51 43.94
CA GLY A 283 -81.21 -5.98 45.05
C GLY A 283 -80.02 -6.84 44.64
N LEU A 284 -80.13 -7.60 43.56
CA LEU A 284 -79.11 -8.57 43.14
C LEU A 284 -78.58 -8.27 41.73
N LEU A 285 -79.47 -8.16 40.74
CA LEU A 285 -79.07 -8.11 39.33
C LEU A 285 -78.37 -6.80 38.96
N GLU A 286 -78.97 -5.66 39.33
CA GLU A 286 -78.45 -4.33 39.03
C GLU A 286 -77.05 -4.07 39.60
N PRO A 287 -76.76 -4.32 40.89
CA PRO A 287 -75.41 -4.14 41.43
C PRO A 287 -74.37 -5.11 40.83
N ILE A 288 -74.78 -6.31 40.40
CA ILE A 288 -73.89 -7.25 39.69
C ILE A 288 -73.56 -6.69 38.30
N LEU A 289 -74.55 -6.19 37.56
CA LEU A 289 -74.38 -5.59 36.24
C LEU A 289 -73.52 -4.32 36.30
N GLU A 290 -73.77 -3.42 37.24
CA GLU A 290 -72.95 -2.21 37.42
C GLU A 290 -71.48 -2.56 37.69
N ARG A 291 -71.24 -3.55 38.56
CA ARG A 291 -69.89 -4.01 38.87
C ARG A 291 -69.21 -4.66 37.67
N LEU A 292 -69.93 -5.49 36.90
CA LEU A 292 -69.42 -6.11 35.67
C LEU A 292 -69.11 -5.08 34.59
N VAL A 293 -69.93 -4.04 34.44
CA VAL A 293 -69.69 -2.95 33.48
C VAL A 293 -68.48 -2.11 33.90
N ALA A 294 -68.34 -1.79 35.19
CA ALA A 294 -67.19 -1.06 35.73
C ALA A 294 -65.89 -1.87 35.57
N GLU A 295 -65.93 -3.16 35.91
CA GLU A 295 -64.80 -4.08 35.77
C GLU A 295 -64.44 -4.30 34.30
N GLY A 296 -65.43 -4.44 33.42
CA GLY A 296 -65.25 -4.55 31.97
C GLY A 296 -64.63 -3.30 31.34
N LYS A 297 -65.04 -2.10 31.75
CA LYS A 297 -64.42 -0.83 31.30
C LYS A 297 -62.97 -0.70 31.80
N GLY A 298 -62.71 -1.00 33.07
CA GLY A 298 -61.36 -0.99 33.65
C GLY A 298 -60.42 -2.00 32.98
N ARG A 299 -60.92 -3.21 32.70
CA ARG A 299 -60.20 -4.28 32.02
C ARG A 299 -59.87 -3.90 30.57
N LYS A 300 -60.84 -3.40 29.80
CA LYS A 300 -60.63 -2.94 28.42
C LYS A 300 -59.63 -1.77 28.34
N GLY A 301 -59.71 -0.81 29.26
CA GLY A 301 -58.75 0.30 29.34
C GLY A 301 -57.32 -0.17 29.67
N SER A 302 -57.18 -1.04 30.68
CA SER A 302 -55.90 -1.65 31.04
C SER A 302 -55.32 -2.51 29.90
N MET A 303 -56.16 -3.27 29.21
CA MET A 303 -55.77 -4.10 28.07
C MET A 303 -55.29 -3.26 26.88
N ALA A 304 -56.00 -2.19 26.54
CA ALA A 304 -55.60 -1.28 25.48
C ALA A 304 -54.22 -0.64 25.76
N VAL A 305 -53.96 -0.23 27.01
CA VAL A 305 -52.65 0.31 27.42
C VAL A 305 -51.55 -0.75 27.32
N ARG A 306 -51.82 -1.99 27.75
CA ARG A 306 -50.85 -3.10 27.65
C ARG A 306 -50.56 -3.47 26.18
N CYS A 307 -51.59 -3.55 25.34
CA CYS A 307 -51.41 -3.82 23.91
C CYS A 307 -50.65 -2.68 23.20
N ALA A 308 -50.94 -1.43 23.54
CA ALA A 308 -50.21 -0.27 23.02
C ALA A 308 -48.72 -0.31 23.44
N TYR A 309 -48.45 -0.67 24.69
CA TYR A 309 -47.09 -0.88 25.17
C TYR A 309 -46.38 -1.99 24.38
N ILE A 310 -47.03 -3.15 24.21
CA ILE A 310 -46.49 -4.28 23.44
C ILE A 310 -46.16 -3.85 22.00
N LEU A 311 -47.11 -3.21 21.31
CA LEU A 311 -46.91 -2.74 19.93
C LEU A 311 -45.76 -1.75 19.83
N ASN A 312 -45.67 -0.78 20.75
CA ASN A 312 -44.60 0.21 20.74
C ASN A 312 -43.23 -0.45 20.99
N THR A 313 -43.14 -1.37 21.95
CA THR A 313 -41.89 -2.11 22.19
C THR A 313 -41.49 -2.99 21.01
N LEU A 314 -42.45 -3.65 20.34
CA LEU A 314 -42.16 -4.44 19.13
C LEU A 314 -41.70 -3.55 17.98
N SER A 315 -42.26 -2.36 17.82
CA SER A 315 -41.81 -1.39 16.81
C SER A 315 -40.37 -0.92 17.07
N ILE A 316 -40.00 -0.70 18.33
CA ILE A 316 -38.63 -0.32 18.71
C ILE A 316 -37.67 -1.48 18.43
N LEU A 317 -38.05 -2.71 18.81
CA LEU A 317 -37.24 -3.90 18.55
C LEU A 317 -37.06 -4.14 17.03
N ASP A 318 -38.09 -3.97 16.23
CA ASP A 318 -38.02 -4.07 14.76
C ASP A 318 -37.09 -3.02 14.15
N ALA A 319 -37.17 -1.77 14.61
CA ALA A 319 -36.28 -0.71 14.16
C ALA A 319 -34.80 -1.02 14.49
N ARG A 320 -34.51 -1.47 15.71
CA ARG A 320 -33.16 -1.88 16.13
C ARG A 320 -32.67 -3.10 15.35
N ASN A 321 -33.54 -4.05 15.05
CA ASN A 321 -33.17 -5.23 14.29
C ASN A 321 -32.78 -4.89 12.84
N ARG A 322 -33.50 -3.96 12.20
CA ARG A 322 -33.11 -3.42 10.88
C ARG A 322 -31.76 -2.72 10.91
N GLU A 323 -31.47 -1.98 11.98
CA GLU A 323 -30.17 -1.31 12.15
C GLU A 323 -29.04 -2.34 12.32
N ALA A 324 -29.24 -3.37 13.13
CA ALA A 324 -28.29 -4.47 13.31
C ALA A 324 -28.04 -5.22 11.98
N GLU A 325 -29.07 -5.48 11.18
CA GLU A 325 -28.94 -6.06 9.83
C GLU A 325 -28.08 -5.19 8.90
N ALA A 326 -28.27 -3.87 8.94
CA ALA A 326 -27.48 -2.93 8.17
C ALA A 326 -26.00 -2.93 8.61
N GLU A 327 -25.73 -2.96 9.92
CA GLU A 327 -24.37 -3.04 10.45
C GLU A 327 -23.69 -4.37 10.08
N ILE A 328 -24.39 -5.50 10.18
CA ILE A 328 -23.89 -6.82 9.77
C ILE A 328 -23.56 -6.83 8.27
N SER A 329 -24.43 -6.26 7.43
CA SER A 329 -24.19 -6.15 5.98
C SER A 329 -22.95 -5.29 5.67
N ASN A 330 -22.81 -4.14 6.34
CA ASN A 330 -21.65 -3.28 6.21
C ASN A 330 -20.35 -4.00 6.63
N ARG A 331 -20.39 -4.74 7.74
CA ARG A 331 -19.28 -5.57 8.20
C ARG A 331 -18.88 -6.63 7.18
N ASN A 332 -19.84 -7.35 6.62
CA ASN A 332 -19.58 -8.37 5.59
C ASN A 332 -18.92 -7.75 4.36
N ASN A 333 -19.37 -6.57 3.94
CA ASN A 333 -18.73 -5.82 2.85
C ASN A 333 -17.30 -5.40 3.20
N MET A 334 -17.06 -4.87 4.40
CA MET A 334 -15.73 -4.50 4.88
C MET A 334 -14.77 -5.69 4.94
N GLN A 335 -15.22 -6.83 5.47
CA GLN A 335 -14.43 -8.07 5.48
C GLN A 335 -14.14 -8.57 4.06
N TYR A 336 -15.11 -8.48 3.16
CA TYR A 336 -14.91 -8.83 1.75
C TYR A 336 -13.86 -7.95 1.08
N VAL A 337 -13.96 -6.62 1.27
CA VAL A 337 -13.00 -5.66 0.70
C VAL A 337 -11.61 -5.87 1.30
N SER A 338 -11.49 -6.03 2.61
CA SER A 338 -10.23 -6.32 3.29
C SER A 338 -9.60 -7.62 2.78
N GLY A 339 -10.39 -8.69 2.65
CA GLY A 339 -9.90 -9.97 2.11
C GLY A 339 -9.43 -9.83 0.66
N ARG A 340 -10.13 -9.05 -0.15
CA ARG A 340 -9.75 -8.78 -1.53
C ARG A 340 -8.50 -7.91 -1.65
N MET A 341 -8.32 -6.92 -0.77
CA MET A 341 -7.09 -6.13 -0.69
C MET A 341 -5.90 -7.00 -0.28
N GLN A 342 -6.07 -7.89 0.69
CA GLN A 342 -5.01 -8.83 1.09
C GLN A 342 -4.57 -9.71 -0.08
N ILE A 343 -5.52 -10.27 -0.83
CA ILE A 343 -5.22 -11.08 -2.03
C ILE A 343 -4.44 -10.26 -3.06
N LEU A 344 -4.88 -9.02 -3.34
CA LEU A 344 -4.18 -8.15 -4.29
C LEU A 344 -2.77 -7.79 -3.84
N PHE A 345 -2.57 -7.57 -2.54
CA PHE A 345 -1.26 -7.33 -1.96
C PHE A 345 -0.35 -8.56 -2.11
N ASP A 346 -0.84 -9.75 -1.76
CA ASP A 346 -0.08 -11.00 -1.87
C ASP A 346 0.30 -11.30 -3.34
N LEU A 347 -0.61 -11.06 -4.28
CA LEU A 347 -0.34 -11.14 -5.73
C LEU A 347 0.73 -10.13 -6.15
N SER A 348 0.61 -8.88 -5.72
CA SER A 348 1.60 -7.83 -6.04
C SER A 348 2.99 -8.16 -5.50
N MET A 349 3.07 -8.68 -4.27
CA MET A 349 4.33 -9.12 -3.66
C MET A 349 4.93 -10.32 -4.40
N ARG A 350 4.10 -11.25 -4.87
CA ARG A 350 4.54 -12.38 -5.70
C ARG A 350 5.11 -11.92 -7.03
N ASP A 351 4.38 -11.06 -7.74
CA ASP A 351 4.81 -10.48 -9.03
C ASP A 351 6.15 -9.73 -8.87
N PHE A 352 6.30 -8.95 -7.79
CA PHE A 352 7.54 -8.25 -7.48
C PHE A 352 8.71 -9.22 -7.23
N ASN A 353 8.48 -10.27 -6.44
CA ASN A 353 9.50 -11.28 -6.16
C ASN A 353 9.90 -12.06 -7.42
N GLU A 354 8.95 -12.40 -8.28
CA GLU A 354 9.23 -13.03 -9.58
C GLU A 354 10.01 -12.10 -10.51
N ALA A 355 9.65 -10.81 -10.58
CA ALA A 355 10.38 -9.82 -11.35
C ALA A 355 11.84 -9.69 -10.86
N MET A 356 12.06 -9.59 -9.55
CA MET A 356 13.40 -9.55 -8.95
C MET A 356 14.22 -10.81 -9.23
N GLN A 357 13.61 -11.99 -9.10
CA GLN A 357 14.29 -13.25 -9.41
C GLN A 357 14.61 -13.38 -10.91
N SER A 358 13.71 -12.94 -11.79
CA SER A 358 13.93 -12.95 -13.24
C SER A 358 15.10 -12.04 -13.62
N HIS A 359 15.19 -10.85 -13.00
CA HIS A 359 16.30 -9.93 -13.19
C HIS A 359 17.62 -10.56 -12.73
N HIS A 360 17.63 -11.22 -11.56
CA HIS A 360 18.83 -11.88 -11.06
C HIS A 360 19.27 -13.05 -11.96
N ARG A 361 18.33 -13.87 -12.45
CA ARG A 361 18.62 -14.94 -13.41
C ARG A 361 19.18 -14.40 -14.73
N ASN A 362 18.66 -13.29 -15.24
CA ASN A 362 19.17 -12.65 -16.45
C ASN A 362 20.62 -12.13 -16.27
N LEU A 363 20.94 -11.52 -15.12
CA LEU A 363 22.30 -11.10 -14.80
C LEU A 363 23.26 -12.30 -14.71
N VAL A 364 22.86 -13.38 -14.04
CA VAL A 364 23.67 -14.59 -13.88
C VAL A 364 23.86 -15.31 -15.23
N ALA A 365 22.84 -15.37 -16.08
CA ALA A 365 22.93 -15.96 -17.42
C ALA A 365 23.85 -15.15 -18.36
N GLN A 366 23.83 -13.82 -18.25
CA GLN A 366 24.78 -12.95 -18.96
C GLN A 366 26.23 -13.14 -18.48
N ALA A 367 26.44 -13.36 -17.17
CA ALA A 367 27.77 -13.62 -16.63
C ALA A 367 28.34 -14.99 -17.09
N LYS A 368 27.48 -15.97 -17.36
CA LYS A 368 27.88 -17.33 -17.76
C LYS A 368 28.15 -17.51 -19.27
N THR A 369 27.73 -16.58 -20.12
CA THR A 369 27.82 -16.71 -21.59
C THR A 369 29.12 -16.18 -22.21
N TYR A 370 30.11 -15.78 -21.40
CA TYR A 370 31.45 -15.42 -21.89
C TYR A 370 32.55 -16.17 -21.12
N PRO A 371 33.11 -17.26 -21.69
CA PRO A 371 34.39 -17.79 -21.23
C PRO A 371 35.52 -16.85 -21.67
N LEU A 372 36.41 -16.50 -20.74
CA LEU A 372 37.63 -15.73 -21.00
C LEU A 372 38.43 -16.36 -22.15
N SER A 373 38.78 -15.55 -23.14
CA SER A 373 39.83 -15.85 -24.13
C SER A 373 41.11 -15.06 -23.77
N PRO A 374 42.32 -15.63 -23.92
CA PRO A 374 43.56 -15.03 -23.45
C PRO A 374 44.06 -13.87 -24.35
N PRO A 375 44.95 -12.99 -23.83
CA PRO A 375 45.21 -11.70 -24.44
C PRO A 375 46.23 -11.80 -25.56
N GLN A 376 45.90 -11.22 -26.73
CA GLN A 376 46.85 -10.99 -27.81
C GLN A 376 46.99 -9.47 -28.03
N GLN A 377 48.24 -9.00 -28.00
CA GLN A 377 48.66 -7.60 -28.04
C GLN A 377 48.60 -6.98 -29.45
N GLN A 378 48.56 -5.64 -29.47
CA GLN A 378 48.78 -4.66 -30.57
C GLN A 378 47.54 -4.09 -31.30
N PRO A 379 47.59 -2.82 -31.80
CA PRO A 379 47.10 -1.64 -31.07
C PRO A 379 45.98 -0.89 -31.85
N SER A 380 45.47 0.22 -31.28
CA SER A 380 44.57 1.22 -31.91
C SER A 380 43.06 0.88 -32.02
N ALA A 381 42.54 -0.07 -31.25
CA ALA A 381 41.11 -0.37 -31.18
C ALA A 381 40.51 -0.20 -29.77
N MET A 382 41.10 0.64 -28.92
CA MET A 382 40.62 0.82 -27.53
C MET A 382 39.34 1.67 -27.45
N ASP A 383 39.18 2.69 -28.31
CA ASP A 383 37.98 3.55 -28.28
C ASP A 383 36.75 2.88 -28.88
N GLU A 384 36.89 2.10 -29.96
CA GLU A 384 35.78 1.27 -30.47
C GLU A 384 35.42 0.15 -29.51
N LYS A 385 36.39 -0.44 -28.81
CA LYS A 385 36.12 -1.48 -27.81
C LYS A 385 35.48 -0.90 -26.55
N LEU A 386 35.84 0.32 -26.14
CA LEU A 386 35.18 1.04 -25.05
C LEU A 386 33.77 1.46 -25.43
N ALA A 387 33.56 2.03 -26.63
CA ALA A 387 32.22 2.37 -27.13
C ALA A 387 31.33 1.12 -27.30
N TYR A 388 31.91 -0.01 -27.73
CA TYR A 388 31.21 -1.29 -27.81
C TYR A 388 30.88 -1.87 -26.43
N LEU A 389 31.81 -1.82 -25.48
CA LEU A 389 31.58 -2.27 -24.10
C LEU A 389 30.57 -1.37 -23.38
N GLU A 390 30.61 -0.07 -23.62
CA GLU A 390 29.65 0.90 -23.10
C GLU A 390 28.27 0.68 -23.71
N SER A 391 28.15 0.58 -25.04
CA SER A 391 26.89 0.21 -25.73
C SER A 391 26.33 -1.15 -25.27
N LYS A 392 27.21 -2.06 -24.84
CA LYS A 392 26.85 -3.39 -24.33
C LYS A 392 26.40 -3.34 -22.87
N ILE A 393 27.00 -2.50 -22.03
CA ILE A 393 26.57 -2.23 -20.65
C ILE A 393 25.19 -1.55 -20.66
N TRP A 394 24.96 -0.60 -21.56
CA TRP A 394 23.68 0.07 -21.76
C TRP A 394 22.58 -0.92 -22.19
N ARG A 395 22.88 -1.83 -23.12
CA ARG A 395 21.96 -2.91 -23.52
C ARG A 395 21.69 -3.92 -22.41
N SER A 396 22.67 -4.28 -21.58
CA SER A 396 22.47 -5.22 -20.46
C SER A 396 21.61 -4.65 -19.33
N MET A 397 21.52 -3.32 -19.21
CA MET A 397 20.61 -2.63 -18.29
C MET A 397 19.21 -2.40 -18.87
N GLY A 398 18.90 -2.96 -20.05
CA GLY A 398 17.58 -2.85 -20.68
C GLY A 398 17.33 -1.54 -21.43
N ILE A 399 18.35 -0.69 -21.59
CA ILE A 399 18.28 0.54 -22.39
C ILE A 399 18.84 0.19 -23.77
N ALA A 400 17.98 -0.37 -24.64
CA ALA A 400 18.34 -0.60 -26.02
C ALA A 400 18.41 0.74 -26.76
N SER A 401 19.58 1.01 -27.36
CA SER A 401 19.73 1.96 -28.48
C SER A 401 18.86 1.49 -29.66
N LEU A 402 17.60 1.90 -29.66
CA LEU A 402 16.71 1.98 -30.82
C LEU A 402 16.15 3.39 -30.79
N ASN A 403 16.38 4.16 -31.86
CA ASN A 403 15.96 5.55 -32.09
C ASN A 403 15.39 6.33 -30.88
N PRO A 404 16.08 7.40 -30.42
CA PRO A 404 15.86 8.01 -29.11
C PRO A 404 14.46 8.61 -28.85
N GLU A 405 13.59 8.75 -29.85
CA GLU A 405 12.32 9.48 -29.66
C GLU A 405 11.05 8.62 -29.60
N GLU A 406 10.99 7.42 -30.19
CA GLU A 406 9.71 6.68 -30.32
C GLU A 406 9.59 5.42 -29.45
N GLY A 407 10.70 4.73 -29.15
CA GLY A 407 10.66 3.42 -28.49
C GLY A 407 10.58 3.51 -26.96
N LEU A 408 11.38 4.40 -26.37
CA LEU A 408 11.42 4.59 -24.91
C LEU A 408 10.15 5.27 -24.42
N ALA A 409 9.68 6.28 -25.15
CA ALA A 409 8.41 6.94 -24.88
C ALA A 409 7.25 5.93 -24.88
N LYS A 410 7.07 5.11 -25.94
CA LYS A 410 5.98 4.11 -25.99
C LYS A 410 6.07 2.99 -24.95
N ALA A 411 7.28 2.51 -24.63
CA ALA A 411 7.46 1.43 -23.66
C ALA A 411 7.31 1.90 -22.21
N VAL A 412 7.79 3.11 -21.91
CA VAL A 412 7.58 3.79 -20.62
C VAL A 412 6.11 4.19 -20.52
N GLU A 413 5.51 4.83 -21.52
CA GLU A 413 4.10 5.22 -21.58
C GLU A 413 3.15 4.02 -21.47
N GLY A 414 3.51 2.86 -22.04
CA GLY A 414 2.75 1.62 -21.90
C GLY A 414 2.86 0.97 -20.50
N ARG A 415 3.97 1.16 -19.79
CA ARG A 415 4.15 0.67 -18.39
C ARG A 415 3.62 1.66 -17.36
N THR A 416 3.85 2.96 -17.55
CA THR A 416 3.25 4.02 -16.74
C THR A 416 1.75 4.02 -16.93
N GLY A 417 1.22 3.82 -18.13
CA GLY A 417 -0.23 3.68 -18.36
C GLY A 417 -0.85 2.49 -17.62
N LYS A 418 -0.14 1.37 -17.47
CA LYS A 418 -0.62 0.21 -16.67
C LYS A 418 -0.50 0.45 -15.16
N LEU A 419 0.55 1.12 -14.71
CA LEU A 419 0.74 1.51 -13.31
C LEU A 419 -0.27 2.58 -12.90
N GLN A 420 -0.49 3.57 -13.76
CA GLN A 420 -1.45 4.64 -13.57
C GLN A 420 -2.89 4.13 -13.64
N ALA A 421 -3.20 3.18 -14.54
CA ALA A 421 -4.49 2.49 -14.51
C ALA A 421 -4.70 1.65 -13.22
N LYS A 422 -3.64 1.07 -12.64
CA LYS A 422 -3.71 0.40 -11.34
C LYS A 422 -3.85 1.42 -10.20
N GLU A 423 -3.11 2.52 -10.24
CA GLU A 423 -3.16 3.61 -9.27
C GLU A 423 -4.52 4.29 -9.26
N ASP A 424 -5.11 4.56 -10.43
CA ASP A 424 -6.46 5.10 -10.59
C ASP A 424 -7.50 4.12 -10.05
N LEU A 425 -7.31 2.81 -10.27
CA LEU A 425 -8.19 1.78 -9.72
C LEU A 425 -8.06 1.70 -8.19
N TYR A 426 -6.86 1.85 -7.64
CA TYR A 426 -6.63 1.96 -6.19
C TYR A 426 -7.24 3.24 -5.62
N LYS A 427 -7.06 4.40 -6.27
CA LYS A 427 -7.70 5.68 -5.87
C LYS A 427 -9.22 5.60 -5.94
N GLN A 428 -9.77 4.90 -6.93
CA GLN A 428 -11.20 4.72 -7.07
C GLN A 428 -11.74 3.78 -5.99
N LEU A 429 -11.04 2.66 -5.70
CA LEU A 429 -11.42 1.74 -4.63
C LEU A 429 -11.32 2.42 -3.26
N TRP A 430 -10.22 3.13 -3.01
CA TRP A 430 -9.97 3.87 -1.78
C TRP A 430 -10.94 5.03 -1.61
N GLY A 431 -11.24 5.77 -2.68
CA GLY A 431 -12.24 6.82 -2.70
C GLY A 431 -13.65 6.29 -2.41
N THR A 432 -14.03 5.14 -2.98
CA THR A 432 -15.29 4.49 -2.61
C THR A 432 -15.30 4.05 -1.15
N HIS A 433 -14.20 3.49 -0.65
CA HIS A 433 -14.08 3.04 0.73
C HIS A 433 -14.12 4.21 1.73
N LEU A 434 -13.48 5.33 1.42
CA LEU A 434 -13.50 6.55 2.22
C LEU A 434 -14.89 7.18 2.23
N LYS A 435 -15.60 7.13 1.09
CA LYS A 435 -16.98 7.60 0.97
C LYS A 435 -17.93 6.74 1.79
N TYR A 436 -17.76 5.41 1.82
CA TYR A 436 -18.50 4.52 2.72
C TYR A 436 -18.21 4.77 4.21
N LEU A 437 -16.96 5.10 4.56
CA LEU A 437 -16.60 5.47 5.94
C LEU A 437 -17.22 6.81 6.35
N GLN A 438 -17.19 7.83 5.48
CA GLN A 438 -17.78 9.15 5.74
C GLN A 438 -19.32 9.10 5.77
N GLU A 439 -19.95 8.31 4.90
CA GLU A 439 -21.40 8.09 4.91
C GLU A 439 -21.82 7.24 6.13
N GLY A 440 -20.97 6.33 6.62
CA GLY A 440 -21.14 5.61 7.88
C GLY A 440 -21.00 6.51 9.12
N GLU A 441 -20.00 7.41 9.15
CA GLU A 441 -19.86 8.42 10.20
C GLU A 441 -21.00 9.44 10.20
N GLY A 442 -21.56 9.80 9.04
CA GLY A 442 -22.72 10.69 8.93
C GLY A 442 -24.01 10.12 9.52
N VAL A 443 -24.16 8.79 9.52
CA VAL A 443 -25.29 8.10 10.17
C VAL A 443 -25.09 8.05 11.70
N VAL A 444 -23.86 7.89 12.17
CA VAL A 444 -23.53 7.88 13.61
C VAL A 444 -23.55 9.30 14.21
N GLY A 445 -23.07 10.33 13.48
CA GLY A 445 -23.09 11.73 13.92
C GLY A 445 -24.49 12.39 13.87
N GLY A 446 -25.42 11.81 13.12
CA GLY A 446 -26.83 12.23 13.13
C GLY A 446 -27.60 11.84 14.40
N LEU A 447 -27.09 10.87 15.17
CA LEU A 447 -27.73 10.35 16.39
C LEU A 447 -27.35 11.13 17.66
N GLU A 448 -26.21 11.83 17.68
CA GLU A 448 -25.80 12.62 18.86
C GLU A 448 -26.61 13.92 19.02
N ASN A 449 -27.29 14.39 17.96
CA ASN A 449 -28.10 15.61 17.98
C ASN A 449 -29.62 15.40 17.87
N CYS A 450 -30.12 14.16 17.92
CA CYS A 450 -31.57 13.88 17.88
C CYS A 450 -32.22 13.73 19.27
N ALA A 451 -31.47 13.97 20.35
CA ALA A 451 -32.01 14.12 21.71
C ALA A 451 -32.36 15.59 22.01
N GLY A 452 -33.23 16.20 21.20
CA GLY A 452 -33.65 17.58 21.41
C GLY A 452 -34.74 18.05 20.45
N GLU A 453 -35.95 18.13 20.99
CA GLU A 453 -37.09 18.94 20.51
C GLU A 453 -37.75 18.60 19.17
N GLY A 454 -38.92 17.96 19.27
CA GLY A 454 -40.22 18.47 18.78
C GLY A 454 -40.39 18.84 17.30
N GLY A 455 -41.31 18.14 16.63
CA GLY A 455 -42.07 18.68 15.50
C GLY A 455 -42.04 17.83 14.23
N GLY A 456 -43.22 17.33 13.85
CA GLY A 456 -43.38 16.37 12.77
C GLY A 456 -43.16 16.93 11.37
N ALA A 457 -42.43 16.17 10.55
CA ALA A 457 -42.53 16.05 9.09
C ALA A 457 -41.28 15.31 8.56
N SER A 458 -41.23 13.97 8.64
CA SER A 458 -40.04 13.21 8.16
C SER A 458 -40.32 12.05 7.19
N GLY A 459 -41.57 11.85 6.75
CA GLY A 459 -41.91 10.76 5.82
C GLY A 459 -41.29 10.88 4.42
N GLY A 460 -40.84 12.07 4.00
CA GLY A 460 -40.26 12.29 2.67
C GLY A 460 -38.76 11.98 2.54
N ARG A 461 -38.02 11.92 3.67
CA ARG A 461 -36.56 11.76 3.63
C ARG A 461 -36.12 10.30 3.50
N LEU A 462 -36.86 9.36 4.09
CA LEU A 462 -36.54 7.93 4.00
C LEU A 462 -36.71 7.39 2.57
N GLY A 463 -37.79 7.78 1.89
CA GLY A 463 -38.04 7.36 0.49
C GLY A 463 -36.99 7.89 -0.49
N ALA A 464 -36.47 9.10 -0.26
CA ALA A 464 -35.39 9.67 -1.07
C ALA A 464 -34.04 8.96 -0.85
N VAL A 465 -33.80 8.44 0.36
CA VAL A 465 -32.62 7.63 0.67
C VAL A 465 -32.76 6.24 0.03
N GLU A 466 -33.94 5.63 0.08
CA GLU A 466 -34.21 4.31 -0.50
C GLU A 466 -34.09 4.32 -2.04
N GLU A 467 -34.60 5.35 -2.71
CA GLU A 467 -34.40 5.59 -4.15
C GLU A 467 -32.92 5.77 -4.51
N ARG A 468 -32.16 6.50 -3.69
CA ARG A 468 -30.71 6.69 -3.92
C ARG A 468 -29.91 5.41 -3.71
N VAL A 469 -30.25 4.60 -2.70
CA VAL A 469 -29.60 3.30 -2.46
C VAL A 469 -29.89 2.33 -3.61
N LYS A 470 -31.12 2.32 -4.14
CA LYS A 470 -31.45 1.54 -5.36
C LYS A 470 -30.66 2.02 -6.58
N GLY A 471 -30.51 3.33 -6.77
CA GLY A 471 -29.70 3.90 -7.86
C GLY A 471 -28.23 3.50 -7.77
N ILE A 472 -27.63 3.59 -6.57
CA ILE A 472 -26.23 3.23 -6.33
C ILE A 472 -26.02 1.73 -6.51
N SER A 473 -26.94 0.89 -6.01
CA SER A 473 -26.86 -0.56 -6.20
C SER A 473 -26.94 -0.96 -7.68
N ALA A 474 -27.71 -0.23 -8.50
CA ALA A 474 -27.79 -0.45 -9.94
C ALA A 474 -26.49 -0.04 -10.66
N GLU A 475 -25.87 1.08 -10.27
CA GLU A 475 -24.57 1.51 -10.82
C GLU A 475 -23.44 0.55 -10.46
N VAL A 476 -23.39 0.07 -9.21
CA VAL A 476 -22.41 -0.94 -8.78
C VAL A 476 -22.59 -2.24 -9.57
N GLY A 477 -23.85 -2.66 -9.80
CA GLY A 477 -24.16 -3.79 -10.68
C GLY A 477 -23.64 -3.61 -12.11
N GLN A 478 -23.82 -2.43 -12.71
CA GLN A 478 -23.30 -2.13 -14.05
C GLN A 478 -21.77 -2.11 -14.11
N ILE A 479 -21.10 -1.61 -13.07
CA ILE A 479 -19.64 -1.61 -12.96
C ILE A 479 -19.12 -3.05 -12.87
N ALA A 480 -19.78 -3.91 -12.09
CA ALA A 480 -19.43 -5.32 -11.98
C ALA A 480 -19.59 -6.06 -13.33
N VAL A 481 -20.67 -5.79 -14.08
CA VAL A 481 -20.88 -6.36 -15.42
C VAL A 481 -19.81 -5.89 -16.40
N LYS A 482 -19.46 -4.59 -16.41
CA LYS A 482 -18.40 -4.06 -17.28
C LYS A 482 -17.01 -4.62 -16.92
N ALA A 483 -16.74 -4.83 -15.62
CA ALA A 483 -15.51 -5.45 -15.16
C ALA A 483 -15.40 -6.91 -15.63
N ASN A 484 -16.47 -7.69 -15.49
CA ASN A 484 -16.53 -9.08 -15.98
C ASN A 484 -16.40 -9.17 -17.50
N ALA A 485 -17.04 -8.26 -18.25
CA ALA A 485 -16.89 -8.21 -19.72
C ALA A 485 -15.45 -7.91 -20.14
N ARG A 486 -14.77 -7.01 -19.42
CA ARG A 486 -13.35 -6.67 -19.67
C ARG A 486 -12.41 -7.84 -19.34
N ASP A 487 -12.67 -8.58 -18.28
CA ASP A 487 -11.86 -9.75 -17.92
C ASP A 487 -12.12 -10.93 -18.87
N GLY A 488 -13.35 -11.10 -19.36
CA GLY A 488 -13.65 -12.01 -20.48
C GLY A 488 -12.92 -11.64 -21.76
N ALA A 489 -12.86 -10.34 -22.12
CA ALA A 489 -12.11 -9.86 -23.28
C ALA A 489 -10.59 -10.08 -23.14
N LYS A 490 -10.02 -9.90 -21.94
CA LYS A 490 -8.61 -10.22 -21.68
C LYS A 490 -8.33 -11.70 -21.85
N MET A 491 -9.20 -12.58 -21.34
CA MET A 491 -9.05 -14.03 -21.50
C MET A 491 -9.14 -14.45 -22.97
N ALA A 492 -10.01 -13.82 -23.76
CA ALA A 492 -10.09 -14.06 -25.21
C ALA A 492 -8.79 -13.65 -25.94
N VAL A 493 -8.19 -12.52 -25.58
CA VAL A 493 -6.90 -12.08 -26.14
C VAL A 493 -5.76 -13.02 -25.74
N VAL A 494 -5.72 -13.44 -24.48
CA VAL A 494 -4.71 -14.40 -24.00
C VAL A 494 -4.84 -15.76 -24.70
N ASN A 495 -6.06 -16.24 -24.92
CA ASN A 495 -6.29 -17.48 -25.64
C ASN A 495 -5.92 -17.36 -27.13
N GLY A 496 -6.23 -16.24 -27.78
CA GLY A 496 -5.82 -16.00 -29.17
C GLY A 496 -4.30 -15.87 -29.35
N LEU A 497 -3.59 -15.35 -28.35
CA LEU A 497 -2.12 -15.33 -28.33
C LEU A 497 -1.53 -16.73 -28.14
N LYS A 498 -2.13 -17.55 -27.26
CA LYS A 498 -1.73 -18.96 -27.08
C LYS A 498 -1.97 -19.81 -28.33
N GLU A 499 -3.07 -19.58 -29.05
CA GLU A 499 -3.34 -20.27 -30.31
C GLU A 499 -2.35 -19.87 -31.41
N LYS A 500 -1.95 -18.59 -31.47
CA LYS A 500 -0.89 -18.14 -32.39
C LYS A 500 0.48 -18.71 -32.06
N GLU A 501 0.82 -18.87 -30.78
CA GLU A 501 2.06 -19.53 -30.37
C GLU A 501 2.06 -21.04 -30.68
N MET A 502 0.92 -21.72 -30.56
CA MET A 502 0.84 -23.16 -30.84
C MET A 502 0.84 -23.51 -32.33
N TYR A 503 0.29 -22.66 -33.19
CA TYR A 503 0.11 -22.97 -34.61
C TYR A 503 1.06 -22.23 -35.57
N GLY A 504 1.99 -21.42 -35.06
CA GLY A 504 3.15 -20.92 -35.81
C GLY A 504 2.81 -20.38 -37.20
N VAL A 505 2.12 -19.24 -37.26
CA VAL A 505 1.98 -18.42 -38.48
C VAL A 505 2.86 -17.19 -38.36
#